data_AF-M5UR46-F1
#
_entry.id   AF-M5UR46-F1
#
_cell.length_a   1.000
_cell.length_b   1.000
_cell.length_c   1.000
_cell.angle_alpha   90.00
_cell.angle_beta   90.00
_cell.angle_gamma   90.00
#
_symmetry.space_group_name_H-M   'P 1'
#
loop_
_entity.id
_entity.type
_entity.pdbx_description
1 polymer ?
#
loop_
_entity_poly.entity_id
_entity_poly.type
_entity_poly.pdbx_seq_one_letter_code
_entity_poly.pdbx_strand_id
1 'polypeptide(L)' 'MAVTSKIREPLDFGEALIKDWQVAGLAKPSVFKPLIATIEQALIVKSLGHLAPKDKDSLQALIRSILVSESDP' A
#
# COMPACT_ATOMS: atom_id res chain seq x y z
N MET A 1 -0.92 -0.92 6.00
CA MET A 1 -1.15 -1.92 4.93
C MET A 1 0.20 -2.54 4.55
N ALA A 2 0.23 -3.82 4.18
CA ALA A 2 1.48 -4.50 3.83
C ALA A 2 2.00 -4.10 2.42
N VAL A 3 3.32 -4.16 2.26
CA VAL A 3 4.04 -3.90 1.00
C VAL A 3 4.98 -5.07 0.70
N THR A 4 5.06 -5.51 -0.55
CA THR A 4 5.96 -6.59 -0.98
C THR A 4 6.56 -6.32 -2.35
N SER A 5 7.82 -6.73 -2.56
CA SER A 5 8.45 -6.72 -3.90
C SER A 5 8.14 -7.98 -4.73
N LYS A 6 7.33 -8.91 -4.18
CA LYS A 6 6.82 -10.07 -4.94
C LYS A 6 5.56 -9.66 -5.70
N ILE A 7 5.76 -9.13 -6.89
CA ILE A 7 4.69 -8.75 -7.81
C ILE A 7 4.22 -10.01 -8.55
N ARG A 8 2.90 -10.23 -8.61
CA ARG A 8 2.27 -11.29 -9.40
C ARG A 8 1.27 -10.63 -10.32
N GLU A 9 1.27 -11.01 -11.59
CA GLU A 9 0.35 -10.48 -12.59
C GLU A 9 -0.65 -11.56 -13.03
N PRO A 10 -1.92 -11.21 -13.28
CA PRO A 10 -2.52 -9.88 -13.04
C PRO A 10 -2.58 -9.54 -11.54
N LEU A 11 -2.67 -8.24 -11.22
CA LEU A 11 -2.84 -7.80 -9.83
C LEU A 11 -4.24 -8.19 -9.34
N ASP A 12 -4.33 -8.65 -8.09
CA ASP A 12 -5.60 -9.02 -7.47
C ASP A 12 -6.35 -7.81 -6.88
N PHE A 13 -7.60 -8.04 -6.46
CA PHE A 13 -8.39 -7.02 -5.76
C PHE A 13 -7.64 -6.43 -4.56
N GLY A 14 -7.67 -5.10 -4.42
CA GLY A 14 -7.01 -4.40 -3.33
C GLY A 14 -5.48 -4.34 -3.46
N GLU A 15 -4.94 -4.64 -4.63
CA GLU A 15 -3.53 -4.47 -4.98
C GLU A 15 -3.31 -3.31 -5.95
N ALA A 16 -2.17 -2.62 -5.77
CA ALA A 16 -1.66 -1.69 -6.77
C ALA A 16 -0.14 -1.60 -6.70
N LEU A 17 0.50 -1.41 -7.85
CA LEU A 17 1.92 -1.10 -7.91
C LEU A 17 2.20 0.26 -7.27
N ILE A 18 3.30 0.33 -6.52
CA ILE A 18 3.90 1.59 -6.06
C ILE A 18 4.74 2.11 -7.23
N LYS A 19 4.23 3.12 -7.92
CA LYS A 19 4.82 3.60 -9.19
C LYS A 19 6.14 4.32 -8.94
N ASP A 20 6.16 5.23 -7.96
CA ASP A 20 7.32 6.05 -7.64
C ASP A 20 8.15 5.40 -6.51
N TRP A 21 8.35 4.08 -6.56
CA TRP A 21 9.00 3.30 -5.51
C TRP A 21 10.42 3.77 -5.17
N GLN A 22 11.17 4.27 -6.16
CA GLN A 22 12.51 4.84 -5.96
C GLN A 22 12.46 6.12 -5.15
N VAL A 23 11.52 7.01 -5.48
CA VAL A 23 11.27 8.27 -4.74
C VAL A 23 10.81 7.94 -3.32
N ALA A 24 10.04 6.87 -3.16
CA ALA A 24 9.59 6.39 -1.87
C ALA A 24 10.67 5.71 -1.01
N GLY A 25 11.90 5.57 -1.51
CA GLY A 25 13.01 4.95 -0.79
C GLY A 25 12.96 3.43 -0.74
N LEU A 26 12.11 2.79 -1.55
CA LEU A 26 12.06 1.33 -1.64
C LEU A 26 13.25 0.83 -2.47
N ALA A 27 13.80 -0.32 -2.11
CA ALA A 27 14.95 -0.90 -2.81
C ALA A 27 14.59 -1.54 -4.15
N LYS A 28 13.30 -1.86 -4.37
CA LYS A 28 12.80 -2.59 -5.55
C LYS A 28 11.37 -2.16 -5.88
N PRO A 29 10.91 -2.36 -7.13
CA PRO A 29 9.49 -2.29 -7.47
C PRO A 29 8.67 -3.11 -6.49
N SER A 30 7.56 -2.55 -6.01
CA SER A 30 6.77 -3.15 -4.95
C SER A 30 5.28 -2.90 -5.16
N VAL A 31 4.46 -3.73 -4.54
CA VAL A 31 3.00 -3.70 -4.62
C VAL A 31 2.41 -3.57 -3.21
N PHE A 32 1.35 -2.79 -3.13
CA PHE A 32 0.41 -2.75 -2.03
C PHE A 32 -0.37 -4.07 -1.95
N LYS A 33 -0.53 -4.66 -0.76
CA LYS A 33 -1.35 -5.87 -0.54
C LYS A 33 -2.57 -5.53 0.30
N PRO A 34 -3.73 -6.17 0.10
CA PRO A 34 -4.95 -5.93 0.89
C PRO A 34 -4.88 -6.51 2.32
N LEU A 35 -3.70 -6.48 2.94
CA LEU A 35 -3.47 -6.87 4.33
C LEU A 35 -3.32 -5.60 5.17
N ILE A 36 -4.37 -5.29 5.93
CA ILE A 36 -4.43 -4.17 6.87
C ILE A 36 -4.49 -4.77 8.28
N ALA A 37 -3.60 -4.30 9.16
CA ALA A 37 -3.55 -4.72 10.55
C ALA A 37 -3.15 -3.54 11.42
N THR A 38 -3.69 -3.51 12.64
CA THR A 38 -3.21 -2.63 13.70
C THR A 38 -1.99 -3.29 14.33
N ILE A 39 -0.91 -2.53 14.52
CA ILE A 39 0.32 -3.00 15.17
C ILE A 39 0.67 -2.06 16.33
N GLU A 40 1.35 -2.58 17.34
CA GLU A 40 1.89 -1.76 18.42
C GLU A 40 3.04 -0.89 17.91
N GLN A 41 3.12 0.37 18.37
CA GLN A 41 4.15 1.32 17.94
C GLN A 41 5.57 0.82 18.25
N ALA A 42 5.75 0.05 19.33
CA ALA A 42 7.02 -0.54 19.72
C ALA A 42 7.58 -1.55 18.71
N LEU A 43 6.75 -2.08 17.81
CA LEU A 43 7.18 -3.00 16.75
C LEU A 43 7.81 -2.28 15.55
N ILE A 44 7.77 -0.95 15.49
CA ILE A 44 8.35 -0.18 14.38
C ILE A 44 9.85 0.01 14.63
N VAL A 45 10.67 -0.68 13.82
CA VAL A 45 12.15 -0.62 13.92
C VAL A 45 12.71 0.69 13.35
N LYS A 46 12.24 1.12 12.17
CA LYS A 46 12.66 2.36 11.50
C LYS A 46 11.73 2.75 10.35
N SER A 47 11.77 4.03 9.95
CA SER A 47 11.18 4.48 8.68
C SER A 47 12.11 4.10 7.51
N LEU A 48 11.53 3.62 6.40
CA LEU A 48 12.26 3.32 5.17
C LEU A 48 12.17 4.43 4.12
N GLY A 49 11.15 5.29 4.21
CA GLY A 49 10.89 6.35 3.24
C GLY A 49 9.42 6.82 3.30
N HIS A 50 9.01 7.58 2.29
CA HIS A 50 7.69 8.21 2.24
C HIS A 50 7.09 8.07 0.84
N LEU A 51 5.84 7.64 0.74
CA LEU A 51 5.15 7.54 -0.54
C LEU A 51 5.07 8.91 -1.24
N ALA A 52 5.29 8.90 -2.55
CA ALA A 52 5.00 10.04 -3.40
C ALA A 52 3.49 10.38 -3.35
N PRO A 53 3.09 11.63 -3.64
CA PRO A 53 1.68 12.03 -3.58
C PRO A 53 0.75 11.12 -4.39
N LYS A 54 1.14 10.74 -5.61
CA LYS A 54 0.34 9.85 -6.47
C LYS A 54 0.12 8.46 -5.88
N ASP A 55 1.16 7.88 -5.29
CA ASP A 55 1.06 6.57 -4.64
C ASP A 55 0.26 6.64 -3.34
N LYS A 56 0.30 7.78 -2.63
CA LYS A 56 -0.56 8.04 -1.47
C LYS A 56 -2.03 8.12 -1.86
N ASP A 57 -2.36 8.81 -2.95
CA ASP A 57 -3.73 8.89 -3.46
C ASP A 57 -4.23 7.51 -3.89
N SER A 58 -3.39 6.72 -4.59
CA SER A 58 -3.70 5.33 -4.94
C SER A 58 -3.94 4.46 -3.70
N LEU A 59 -3.13 4.61 -2.65
CA LEU A 59 -3.31 3.89 -1.39
C LEU A 59 -4.64 4.25 -0.73
N GLN A 60 -5.00 5.53 -0.70
CA GLN A 60 -6.27 5.98 -0.12
C GLN A 60 -7.48 5.42 -0.88
N ALA A 61 -7.42 5.40 -2.22
CA ALA A 61 -8.46 4.80 -3.04
C ALA A 61 -8.60 3.29 -2.77
N LEU A 62 -7.48 2.56 -2.68
CA LEU A 62 -7.48 1.15 -2.34
C LEU A 62 -8.10 0.88 -0.98
N ILE A 63 -7.70 1.62 0.06
CA ILE A 63 -8.24 1.45 1.42
C ILE A 63 -9.75 1.70 1.41
N ARG A 64 -10.23 2.73 0.70
CA ARG A 64 -11.68 2.98 0.55
C ARG A 64 -12.38 1.80 -0.12
N SER A 65 -11.84 1.26 -1.22
CA SER A 65 -12.45 0.11 -1.90
C SER A 65 -12.48 -1.17 -1.06
N ILE A 66 -11.53 -1.34 -0.12
CA ILE A 66 -11.45 -2.53 0.73
C ILE A 66 -12.39 -2.40 1.95
N LEU A 67 -12.48 -1.21 2.54
CA LEU A 67 -13.15 -1.01 3.84
C LEU A 67 -14.55 -0.41 3.74
N VAL A 68 -14.90 0.24 2.62
CA VAL A 68 -16.19 0.90 2.43
C VAL A 68 -16.95 0.16 1.33
N SER A 69 -18.07 -0.46 1.68
CA SER A 69 -19.05 -0.93 0.70
C SER A 69 -19.91 0.25 0.22
N GLU A 70 -20.29 0.29 -1.06
CA GLU A 70 -21.21 1.28 -1.67
C GLU A 70 -22.67 1.20 -1.15
N SER A 71 -22.84 1.04 0.16
CA SER A 71 -24.14 0.95 0.80
C SER A 71 -24.08 1.61 2.17
N ASP A 72 -23.93 2.93 2.16
CA ASP A 72 -24.49 3.79 3.23
C ASP A 72 -24.87 5.15 2.60
N PRO A 73 -26.16 5.54 2.60
CA PRO A 73 -26.66 6.81 2.07
C PRO A 73 -26.24 8.05 2.88
#